data_AF-A0A7S0MVX6-F1
#
_entry.id   AF-A0A7S0MVX6-F1
#
_cell.length_a   1.000
_cell.length_b   1.000
_cell.length_c   1.000
_cell.angle_alpha   90.00
_cell.angle_beta   90.00
_cell.angle_gamma   90.00
#
_symmetry.space_group_name_H-M   'P 1'
#
loop_
_entity.id
_entity.type
_entity.pdbx_description
1 polymer ?
#
loop_
_entity_poly.entity_id
_entity_poly.type
_entity_poly.pdbx_seq_one_letter_code
_entity_poly.pdbx_strand_id
1 'polypeptide(L)'
;LGIGKDRGSTSAVEPAAVPDPAPELLGSAVINYWKEFDLESQRSKLDENALKIAENQEESLKNRRKLMESTRDFKKAPKESKEELLNPLLKAYQEEVDNLTKRAKFSENSFLAVFQQLYDAPDPVSVLTGASENSSRVAELEAENDKLAKELEEFRRESGTLKNQQVTVRRLEERNRTLEQQMEDMAKNLINTKEKALEEETLRTMNILKERETFLLSQLEQANQAISALGKTHDSMQSEMFELKSKHEEERAIRQSEMDLMQTEIEAYEHRNQALEREREKLLEQVEAANEAAAGVSEEELRDALHQVELKERELQEARR
;
A
#
# COMPACT_ATOMS: atom_id res chain seq x y z
N LEU A 1 78.88 52.50 33.65
CA LEU A 1 80.23 51.94 33.94
C LEU A 1 80.27 51.63 35.44
N GLY A 2 79.76 50.52 35.99
CA GLY A 2 79.68 49.16 35.48
C GLY A 2 80.93 48.36 35.90
N ILE A 3 81.19 48.22 37.21
CA ILE A 3 82.27 47.34 37.72
C ILE A 3 81.60 46.21 38.49
N GLY A 4 81.60 45.04 37.87
CA GLY A 4 81.01 43.79 38.35
C GLY A 4 81.78 43.20 39.53
N LYS A 5 81.03 42.54 40.41
CA LYS A 5 81.50 41.85 41.60
C LYS A 5 81.39 40.35 41.32
N ASP A 6 82.53 39.72 41.05
CA ASP A 6 82.64 38.26 41.02
C ASP A 6 82.29 37.68 42.39
N ARG A 7 81.31 36.77 42.41
CA ARG A 7 81.15 35.77 43.47
C ARG A 7 80.82 34.45 42.80
N GLY A 8 81.77 33.52 42.88
CA GLY A 8 81.66 32.16 42.35
C GLY A 8 80.45 31.44 42.93
N SER A 9 79.69 30.80 42.04
CA SER A 9 78.66 29.82 42.38
C SER A 9 79.34 28.49 42.73
N THR A 10 79.32 28.13 44.01
CA THR A 10 79.51 26.73 44.43
C THR A 10 78.16 26.03 44.31
N SER A 11 78.01 25.19 43.28
CA SER A 11 76.86 24.30 43.09
C SER A 11 76.86 23.27 44.22
N ALA A 12 75.86 23.35 45.11
CA ALA A 12 75.57 22.30 46.07
C ALA A 12 74.85 21.17 45.34
N VAL A 13 75.42 19.97 45.42
CA VAL A 13 74.82 18.73 44.94
C VAL A 13 73.64 18.38 45.86
N GLU A 14 72.43 18.43 45.33
CA GLU A 14 71.23 17.88 45.97
C GLU A 14 71.34 16.34 46.06
N PRO A 15 71.04 15.72 47.22
CA PRO A 15 71.04 14.27 47.34
C PRO A 15 69.86 13.69 46.54
N ALA A 16 70.16 12.69 45.72
CA ALA A 16 69.19 11.97 44.91
C ALA A 16 68.03 11.42 45.75
N ALA A 17 66.80 11.77 45.38
CA ALA A 17 65.59 11.21 45.95
C ALA A 17 65.56 9.68 45.74
N VAL A 18 65.58 8.94 46.83
CA VAL A 18 65.30 7.51 46.84
C VAL A 18 63.83 7.33 46.45
N PRO A 19 63.49 6.45 45.49
CA PRO A 19 62.10 6.23 45.10
C PRO A 19 61.32 5.71 46.31
N ASP A 20 60.24 6.40 46.66
CA ASP A 20 59.34 5.98 47.74
C ASP A 20 58.86 4.55 47.49
N PRO A 21 58.88 3.67 48.50
CA PRO A 21 58.38 2.31 48.37
C PRO A 21 56.91 2.32 47.95
N ALA A 22 56.51 1.35 47.13
CA ALA A 22 55.15 1.30 46.56
C ALA A 22 54.06 1.36 47.67
N PRO A 23 52.96 2.10 47.45
CA PRO A 23 51.94 2.36 48.48
C PRO A 23 51.33 1.09 49.12
N GLU A 24 51.21 0.00 48.36
CA GLU A 24 50.68 -1.28 48.84
C GLU A 24 51.63 -1.98 49.82
N LEU A 25 52.94 -1.87 49.60
CA LEU A 25 53.96 -2.41 50.50
C LEU A 25 53.97 -1.64 51.82
N LEU A 26 53.85 -0.31 51.76
CA LEU A 26 53.68 0.57 52.94
C LEU A 26 52.42 0.23 53.74
N GLY A 27 51.28 0.03 53.07
CA GLY A 27 50.02 -0.38 53.70
C GLY A 27 50.14 -1.69 54.48
N SER A 28 50.74 -2.71 53.84
CA SER A 28 50.94 -4.01 54.48
C SER A 28 51.90 -3.94 55.68
N ALA A 29 52.99 -3.18 55.58
CA ALA A 29 53.96 -3.01 56.64
C ALA A 29 53.35 -2.31 57.87
N VAL A 30 52.58 -1.24 57.65
CA VAL A 30 51.86 -0.51 58.71
C VAL A 30 50.85 -1.42 59.40
N ILE A 31 50.00 -2.11 58.64
CA ILE A 31 48.98 -3.00 59.21
C ILE A 31 49.62 -4.13 60.03
N ASN A 32 50.70 -4.73 59.53
CA ASN A 32 51.38 -5.81 60.23
C ASN A 32 52.06 -5.30 61.51
N TYR A 33 52.75 -4.15 61.44
CA TYR A 33 53.38 -3.55 62.62
C TYR A 33 52.36 -3.28 63.73
N TRP A 34 51.26 -2.60 63.43
CA TRP A 34 50.27 -2.23 64.46
C TRP A 34 49.49 -3.44 65.02
N LYS A 35 49.43 -4.55 64.28
CA LYS A 35 48.93 -5.83 64.80
C LYS A 35 49.92 -6.47 65.77
N GLU A 36 51.20 -6.50 65.43
CA GLU A 36 52.26 -7.09 66.26
C GLU A 36 52.58 -6.23 67.49
N PHE A 37 52.54 -4.91 67.34
CA PHE A 37 52.71 -3.94 68.43
C PHE A 37 51.69 -4.18 69.54
N ASP A 38 50.46 -4.60 69.16
CA ASP A 38 49.35 -4.91 70.07
C ASP A 38 49.17 -3.80 71.11
N LEU A 39 48.62 -2.68 70.64
CA LEU A 39 48.45 -1.46 71.44
C LEU A 39 47.73 -1.73 72.77
N GLU A 40 46.80 -2.69 72.80
CA GLU A 40 46.07 -3.04 74.02
C GLU A 40 46.97 -3.72 75.05
N SER A 41 47.80 -4.67 74.62
CA SER A 41 48.83 -5.27 75.49
C SER A 41 49.84 -4.24 76.01
N GLN A 42 50.28 -3.31 75.15
CA GLN A 42 51.24 -2.26 75.56
C GLN A 42 50.63 -1.29 76.57
N ARG A 43 49.35 -0.93 76.43
CA ARG A 43 48.63 -0.10 77.41
C ARG A 43 48.63 -0.75 78.80
N SER A 44 48.35 -2.05 78.87
CA SER A 44 48.38 -2.77 80.14
C SER A 44 49.76 -2.77 80.80
N LYS A 45 50.84 -2.95 80.03
CA LYS A 45 52.23 -2.86 80.52
C LYS A 45 52.59 -1.44 81.00
N LEU A 46 52.14 -0.43 80.27
CA LEU A 46 52.31 0.98 80.65
C LEU A 46 51.63 1.28 81.99
N ASP A 47 50.40 0.79 82.19
CA ASP A 47 49.67 0.94 83.45
C ASP A 47 50.42 0.26 84.61
N GLU A 48 50.92 -0.96 84.41
CA GLU A 48 51.74 -1.67 85.41
C GLU A 48 53.01 -0.88 85.77
N ASN A 49 53.70 -0.33 84.78
CA ASN A 49 54.89 0.49 84.98
C ASN A 49 54.56 1.80 85.71
N ALA A 50 53.44 2.44 85.38
CA ALA A 50 52.98 3.66 86.04
C ALA A 50 52.69 3.41 87.54
N LEU A 51 52.04 2.29 87.86
CA LEU A 51 51.81 1.88 89.25
C LEU A 51 53.13 1.66 90.00
N LYS A 52 54.07 0.91 89.42
CA LYS A 52 55.40 0.70 90.03
C LYS A 52 56.19 2.00 90.22
N ILE A 53 56.06 2.96 89.29
CA ILE A 53 56.67 4.29 89.45
C ILE A 53 56.07 5.00 90.66
N ALA A 54 54.74 4.97 90.82
CA ALA A 54 54.07 5.59 91.96
C ALA A 54 54.49 4.94 93.30
N GLU A 55 54.54 3.61 93.35
CA GLU A 55 55.00 2.86 94.52
C GLU A 55 56.45 3.24 94.90
N ASN A 56 57.36 3.25 93.91
CA ASN A 56 58.76 3.64 94.12
C ASN A 56 58.92 5.10 94.58
N GLN A 57 58.02 5.99 94.15
CA GLN A 57 58.00 7.37 94.63
C GLN A 57 57.55 7.43 96.09
N GLU A 58 56.49 6.72 96.47
CA GLU A 58 56.00 6.67 97.84
C GLU A 58 57.04 6.07 98.80
N GLU A 59 57.71 4.99 98.39
CA GLU A 59 58.74 4.33 99.19
C GLU A 59 59.94 5.26 99.44
N SER A 60 60.45 5.95 98.42
CA SER A 60 61.54 6.90 98.58
C SER A 60 61.16 8.08 99.48
N LEU A 61 59.90 8.55 99.43
CA LEU A 61 59.41 9.56 100.38
C LEU A 61 59.40 9.05 101.82
N LYS A 62 58.98 7.79 102.04
CA LYS A 62 59.01 7.16 103.37
C LYS A 62 60.44 6.99 103.88
N ASN A 63 61.35 6.47 103.05
CA ASN A 63 62.76 6.27 103.42
C ASN A 63 63.49 7.58 103.70
N ARG A 64 63.24 8.62 102.90
CA ARG A 64 63.76 9.96 103.15
C ARG A 64 63.32 10.51 104.50
N ARG A 65 62.05 10.31 104.91
CA ARG A 65 61.57 10.71 106.25
C ARG A 65 62.29 9.96 107.37
N LYS A 66 62.40 8.64 107.26
CA LYS A 66 63.14 7.80 108.23
C LYS A 66 64.60 8.25 108.37
N LEU A 67 65.29 8.50 107.26
CA LEU A 67 66.66 9.00 107.27
C LEU A 67 66.81 10.34 107.98
N MET A 68 65.89 11.28 107.76
CA MET A 68 65.89 12.57 108.47
C MET A 68 65.74 12.39 109.99
N GLU A 69 64.86 11.48 110.41
CA GLU A 69 64.65 11.16 111.83
C GLU A 69 65.88 10.49 112.44
N SER A 70 66.41 9.43 111.84
CA SER A 70 67.62 8.74 112.32
C SER A 70 68.84 9.67 112.37
N THR A 71 68.97 10.59 111.40
CA THR A 71 70.04 11.59 111.40
C THR A 71 69.89 12.60 112.54
N ARG A 72 68.65 13.01 112.83
CA ARG A 72 68.35 13.91 113.95
C ARG A 72 68.63 13.23 115.29
N ASP A 73 68.25 11.97 115.43
CA ASP A 73 68.42 11.21 116.67
C ASP A 73 69.90 10.90 116.93
N PHE A 74 70.66 10.56 115.89
CA PHE A 74 72.13 10.45 115.95
C PHE A 74 72.80 11.76 116.42
N LYS A 75 72.34 12.92 115.92
CA LYS A 75 72.86 14.23 116.35
C LYS A 75 72.64 14.49 117.85
N LYS A 76 71.49 14.04 118.39
CA LYS A 76 71.10 14.22 119.79
C LYS A 76 71.67 13.18 120.76
N ALA A 77 72.15 12.04 120.26
CA ALA A 77 72.65 10.95 121.09
C ALA A 77 73.87 11.34 121.96
N PRO A 78 74.06 10.75 123.15
CA PRO A 78 75.29 10.87 123.95
C PRO A 78 76.52 10.35 123.23
N LYS A 79 77.72 10.77 123.66
CA LYS A 79 78.97 10.44 122.96
C LYS A 79 79.26 8.94 123.00
N GLU A 80 78.90 8.24 124.07
CA GLU A 80 79.08 6.80 124.21
C GLU A 80 78.18 6.00 123.25
N SER A 81 76.99 6.48 122.91
CA SER A 81 76.03 5.79 122.03
C SER A 81 76.19 6.13 120.54
N LYS A 82 76.99 7.15 120.19
CA LYS A 82 77.19 7.55 118.79
C LYS A 82 77.95 6.51 117.98
N GLU A 83 78.92 5.82 118.58
CA GLU A 83 79.67 4.76 117.88
C GLU A 83 78.76 3.61 117.46
N GLU A 84 77.76 3.27 118.29
CA GLU A 84 76.76 2.22 118.00
C GLU A 84 75.76 2.63 116.90
N LEU A 85 75.36 3.92 116.86
CA LEU A 85 74.35 4.43 115.92
C LEU A 85 74.92 4.83 114.55
N LEU A 86 76.23 5.06 114.44
CA LEU A 86 76.87 5.52 113.20
C LEU A 86 76.76 4.48 112.07
N ASN A 87 77.06 3.21 112.36
CA ASN A 87 77.06 2.14 111.37
C ASN A 87 75.65 1.87 110.80
N PRO A 88 74.58 1.75 111.61
CA PRO A 88 73.21 1.67 111.11
C PRO A 88 72.80 2.87 110.24
N LEU A 89 73.18 4.10 110.64
CA LEU A 89 72.84 5.30 109.89
C LEU A 89 73.53 5.34 108.52
N LEU A 90 74.83 5.00 108.47
CA LEU A 90 75.58 4.92 107.21
C LEU A 90 74.96 3.88 106.26
N LYS A 91 74.58 2.71 106.79
CA LYS A 91 73.89 1.67 106.01
C LYS A 91 72.56 2.15 105.45
N ALA A 92 71.75 2.87 106.24
CA ALA A 92 70.48 3.43 105.78
C ALA A 92 70.68 4.47 104.65
N TYR A 93 71.74 5.28 104.71
CA TYR A 93 72.07 6.23 103.64
C TYR A 93 72.51 5.51 102.37
N GLN A 94 73.34 4.48 102.50
CA GLN A 94 73.77 3.66 101.37
C GLN A 94 72.56 2.97 100.70
N GLU A 95 71.67 2.38 101.49
CA GLU A 95 70.46 1.72 101.01
C GLU A 95 69.54 2.69 100.25
N GLU A 96 69.35 3.93 100.74
CA GLU A 96 68.54 4.91 100.00
C GLU A 96 69.21 5.37 98.70
N VAL A 97 70.54 5.53 98.67
CA VAL A 97 71.27 5.84 97.42
C VAL A 97 71.12 4.72 96.39
N ASP A 98 71.22 3.47 96.83
CA ASP A 98 71.01 2.29 95.99
C ASP A 98 69.55 2.24 95.48
N ASN A 99 68.56 2.51 96.34
CA ASN A 99 67.14 2.54 95.98
C ASN A 99 66.80 3.67 95.00
N LEU A 100 67.37 4.86 95.20
CA LEU A 100 67.24 5.97 94.24
C LEU A 100 67.81 5.61 92.87
N THR A 101 68.97 4.93 92.86
CA THR A 101 69.60 4.46 91.62
C THR A 101 68.73 3.40 90.91
N LYS A 102 68.17 2.45 91.67
CA LYS A 102 67.23 1.44 91.12
C LYS A 102 65.98 2.09 90.53
N ARG A 103 65.38 3.06 91.23
CA ARG A 103 64.21 3.80 90.75
C ARG A 103 64.50 4.54 89.45
N ALA A 104 65.63 5.27 89.40
CA ALA A 104 66.03 6.03 88.21
C ALA A 104 66.18 5.09 86.99
N LYS A 105 66.91 3.99 87.15
CA LYS A 105 67.07 2.97 86.11
C LYS A 105 65.73 2.36 85.68
N PHE A 106 64.83 2.08 86.62
CA PHE A 106 63.51 1.55 86.29
C PHE A 106 62.71 2.54 85.43
N SER A 107 62.67 3.82 85.79
CA SER A 107 61.97 4.84 84.99
C SER A 107 62.59 5.06 83.61
N GLU A 108 63.92 5.09 83.52
CA GLU A 108 64.65 5.26 82.27
C GLU A 108 64.41 4.09 81.33
N ASN A 109 64.52 2.85 81.83
CA ASN A 109 64.28 1.65 81.06
C ASN A 109 62.82 1.55 80.58
N SER A 110 61.86 1.87 81.46
CA SER A 110 60.43 1.86 81.12
C SER A 110 60.10 2.89 80.03
N PHE A 111 60.69 4.09 80.12
CA PHE A 111 60.54 5.12 79.11
C PHE A 111 61.15 4.70 77.77
N LEU A 112 62.41 4.24 77.77
CA LEU A 112 63.12 3.84 76.55
C LEU A 112 62.44 2.67 75.83
N ALA A 113 61.88 1.71 76.59
CA ALA A 113 61.16 0.58 76.02
C ALA A 113 59.94 1.02 75.17
N VAL A 114 59.23 2.06 75.59
CA VAL A 114 58.07 2.61 74.87
C VAL A 114 58.53 3.52 73.73
N PHE A 115 59.54 4.35 74.00
CA PHE A 115 60.09 5.26 73.00
C PHE A 115 60.58 4.51 71.75
N GLN A 116 61.33 3.42 71.92
CA GLN A 116 61.84 2.62 70.80
C GLN A 116 60.71 2.05 69.95
N GLN A 117 59.69 1.45 70.57
CA GLN A 117 58.55 0.90 69.83
C GLN A 117 57.73 1.98 69.11
N LEU A 118 57.62 3.19 69.66
CA LEU A 118 56.95 4.28 68.96
C LEU A 118 57.81 4.87 67.84
N TYR A 119 59.14 4.89 68.01
CA TYR A 119 60.08 5.39 67.00
C TYR A 119 60.15 4.47 65.77
N ASP A 120 60.12 3.15 66.00
CA ASP A 120 60.15 2.14 64.94
C ASP A 120 58.79 1.97 64.24
N ALA A 121 57.72 2.56 64.79
CA ALA A 121 56.38 2.46 64.22
C ALA A 121 56.28 3.22 62.89
N PRO A 122 55.86 2.55 61.80
CA PRO A 122 55.61 3.22 60.53
C PRO A 122 54.39 4.16 60.64
N ASP A 123 54.46 5.29 59.95
CA ASP A 123 53.41 6.31 59.96
C ASP A 123 52.09 5.78 59.35
N PRO A 124 50.98 5.75 60.10
CA PRO A 124 49.70 5.25 59.60
C PRO A 124 48.89 6.26 58.79
N VAL A 125 49.24 7.55 58.77
CA VAL A 125 48.39 8.60 58.19
C VAL A 125 48.15 8.37 56.70
N SER A 126 49.20 8.09 55.93
CA SER A 126 49.11 7.89 54.48
C SER A 126 48.19 6.73 54.10
N VAL A 127 48.28 5.61 54.83
CA VAL A 127 47.47 4.41 54.62
C VAL A 127 46.00 4.68 54.99
N LEU A 128 45.74 5.35 56.11
CA LEU A 128 44.38 5.66 56.56
C LEU A 128 43.68 6.67 55.63
N THR A 129 44.39 7.69 55.17
CA THR A 129 43.86 8.64 54.19
C THR A 129 43.54 7.93 52.87
N GLY A 130 44.47 7.13 52.34
CA GLY A 130 44.22 6.37 51.12
C GLY A 130 43.08 5.37 51.26
N ALA A 131 42.95 4.70 52.40
CA ALA A 131 41.83 3.79 52.68
C ALA A 131 40.48 4.54 52.72
N SER A 132 40.44 5.73 53.32
CA SER A 132 39.24 6.57 53.36
C SER A 132 38.82 7.04 51.96
N GLU A 133 39.78 7.52 51.15
CA GLU A 133 39.53 7.96 49.77
C GLU A 133 39.05 6.80 48.89
N ASN A 134 39.71 5.64 49.01
CA ASN A 134 39.30 4.43 48.30
C ASN A 134 37.89 3.98 48.72
N SER A 135 37.55 4.04 50.00
CA SER A 135 36.20 3.72 50.47
C SER A 135 35.14 4.64 49.86
N SER A 136 35.41 5.95 49.74
CA SER A 136 34.51 6.89 49.07
C SER A 136 34.35 6.56 47.59
N ARG A 137 35.48 6.29 46.91
CA ARG A 137 35.49 5.94 45.48
C ARG A 137 34.74 4.64 45.19
N VAL A 138 34.87 3.63 46.06
CA VAL A 138 34.12 2.38 45.94
C VAL A 138 32.61 2.64 46.05
N ALA A 139 32.17 3.44 47.03
CA ALA A 139 30.76 3.78 47.18
C ALA A 139 30.20 4.54 45.96
N GLU A 140 30.97 5.45 45.38
CA GLU A 140 30.60 6.15 44.14
C GLU A 140 30.45 5.19 42.95
N LEU A 141 31.41 4.27 42.78
CA LEU A 141 31.38 3.27 41.71
C LEU A 141 30.24 2.27 41.87
N GLU A 142 29.92 1.85 43.10
CA GLU A 142 28.77 0.98 43.38
C GLU A 142 27.45 1.68 43.02
N ALA A 143 27.30 2.96 43.37
CA ALA A 143 26.11 3.74 43.02
C ALA A 143 25.96 3.93 41.50
N GLU A 144 27.06 4.18 40.78
CA GLU A 144 27.05 4.27 39.31
C GLU A 144 26.71 2.92 38.65
N ASN A 145 27.27 1.82 39.16
CA ASN A 145 27.00 0.48 38.65
C ASN A 145 25.51 0.11 38.84
N ASP A 146 24.95 0.39 40.01
CA ASP A 146 23.51 0.20 40.27
C ASP A 146 22.63 1.01 39.32
N LYS A 147 23.04 2.24 38.98
CA LYS A 147 22.33 3.07 38.02
C LYS A 147 22.40 2.47 36.61
N LEU A 148 23.58 2.08 36.15
CA LEU A 148 23.78 1.45 34.84
C LEU A 148 23.04 0.11 34.72
N ALA A 149 22.98 -0.66 35.81
CA ALA A 149 22.23 -1.92 35.85
C ALA A 149 20.72 -1.69 35.63
N LYS A 150 20.16 -0.65 36.24
CA LYS A 150 18.75 -0.25 36.03
C LYS A 150 18.50 0.22 34.60
N GLU A 151 19.36 1.07 34.05
CA GLU A 151 19.25 1.54 32.66
C GLU A 151 19.33 0.36 31.67
N LEU A 152 20.22 -0.62 31.91
CA LEU A 152 20.29 -1.83 31.10
C LEU A 152 19.03 -2.70 31.18
N GLU A 153 18.40 -2.80 32.35
CA GLU A 153 17.15 -3.53 32.53
C GLU A 153 16.00 -2.86 31.79
N GLU A 154 15.91 -1.53 31.86
CA GLU A 154 14.94 -0.73 31.09
C GLU A 154 15.13 -0.92 29.58
N PHE A 155 16.35 -0.80 29.06
CA PHE A 155 16.62 -1.06 27.64
C PHE A 155 16.28 -2.49 27.22
N ARG A 156 16.55 -3.49 28.07
CA ARG A 156 16.16 -4.88 27.79
C ARG A 156 14.65 -5.04 27.71
N ARG A 157 13.90 -4.38 28.62
CA ARG A 157 12.44 -4.38 28.62
C ARG A 157 11.86 -3.71 27.37
N GLU A 158 12.40 -2.55 26.99
CA GLU A 158 12.01 -1.85 25.77
C GLU A 158 12.30 -2.68 24.51
N SER A 159 13.49 -3.29 24.44
CA SER A 159 13.85 -4.19 23.34
C SER A 159 12.90 -5.39 23.22
N GLY A 160 12.51 -6.00 24.35
CA GLY A 160 11.51 -7.06 24.38
C GLY A 160 10.15 -6.59 23.84
N THR A 161 9.73 -5.38 24.22
CA THR A 161 8.47 -4.78 23.75
C THR A 161 8.51 -4.50 22.25
N LEU A 162 9.61 -3.94 21.74
CA LEU A 162 9.82 -3.69 20.31
C LEU A 162 9.79 -4.98 19.48
N LYS A 163 10.40 -6.07 19.96
CA LYS A 163 10.33 -7.38 19.30
C LYS A 163 8.90 -7.89 19.19
N ASN A 164 8.10 -7.76 20.26
CA ASN A 164 6.69 -8.14 20.24
C ASN A 164 5.86 -7.29 19.27
N GLN A 165 6.13 -5.99 19.21
CA GLN A 165 5.51 -5.10 18.23
C GLN A 165 5.88 -5.50 16.80
N GLN A 166 7.14 -5.87 16.54
CA GLN A 166 7.59 -6.32 15.21
C GLN A 166 6.85 -7.57 14.73
N VAL A 167 6.57 -8.53 15.62
CA VAL A 167 5.73 -9.71 15.30
C VAL A 167 4.31 -9.28 14.93
N THR A 168 3.75 -8.32 15.66
CA THR A 168 2.39 -7.80 15.41
C THR A 168 2.31 -7.08 14.07
N VAL A 169 3.31 -6.25 13.73
CA VAL A 169 3.42 -5.56 12.44
C VAL A 169 3.46 -6.57 11.30
N ARG A 170 4.34 -7.59 11.37
CA ARG A 170 4.42 -8.63 10.32
C ARG A 170 3.09 -9.35 10.10
N ARG A 171 2.37 -9.67 11.18
CA ARG A 171 1.05 -10.31 11.09
C ARG A 171 0.01 -9.39 10.43
N LEU A 172 0.05 -8.10 10.71
CA LEU A 172 -0.84 -7.12 10.09
C LEU A 172 -0.51 -6.91 8.61
N GLU A 173 0.77 -6.86 8.25
CA GLU A 173 1.24 -6.79 6.85
C GLU A 173 0.79 -8.01 6.05
N GLU A 174 0.95 -9.23 6.59
CA GLU A 174 0.51 -10.47 5.94
C GLU A 174 -1.01 -10.50 5.75
N ARG A 175 -1.77 -10.05 6.77
CA ARG A 175 -3.23 -9.93 6.66
C ARG A 175 -3.64 -8.92 5.58
N ASN A 176 -2.95 -7.78 5.51
CA ASN A 176 -3.24 -6.75 4.51
C ASN A 176 -2.98 -7.27 3.10
N ARG A 177 -1.82 -7.92 2.88
CA ARG A 177 -1.49 -8.58 1.61
C ARG A 177 -2.52 -9.62 1.19
N THR A 178 -3.03 -10.40 2.16
CA THR A 178 -4.09 -11.39 1.89
C THR A 178 -5.39 -10.72 1.46
N LEU A 179 -5.79 -9.63 2.12
CA LEU A 179 -6.99 -8.87 1.77
C LEU A 179 -6.86 -8.19 0.41
N GLU A 180 -5.69 -7.64 0.09
CA GLU A 180 -5.38 -7.07 -1.23
C GLU A 180 -5.51 -8.12 -2.33
N GLN A 181 -4.95 -9.32 -2.12
CA GLN A 181 -5.05 -10.42 -3.07
C GLN A 181 -6.50 -10.89 -3.24
N GLN A 182 -7.27 -11.01 -2.15
CA GLN A 182 -8.69 -11.36 -2.21
C GLN A 182 -9.51 -10.32 -2.99
N MET A 183 -9.22 -9.03 -2.81
CA MET A 183 -9.86 -7.94 -3.55
C MET A 183 -9.51 -8.00 -5.04
N GLU A 184 -8.25 -8.27 -5.37
CA GLU A 184 -7.79 -8.41 -6.76
C GLU A 184 -8.46 -9.61 -7.44
N ASP A 185 -8.53 -10.75 -6.77
CA ASP A 185 -9.20 -11.95 -7.30
C ASP A 185 -10.71 -11.73 -7.47
N MET A 186 -11.36 -11.03 -6.52
CA MET A 186 -12.77 -10.67 -6.64
C MET A 186 -13.02 -9.73 -7.82
N ALA A 187 -12.15 -8.73 -8.03
CA ALA A 187 -12.22 -7.82 -9.16
C ALA A 187 -12.02 -8.55 -10.49
N LYS A 188 -11.01 -9.43 -10.59
CA LYS A 188 -10.78 -10.28 -11.77
C LYS A 188 -11.97 -11.17 -12.09
N ASN A 189 -12.56 -11.82 -11.09
CA ASN A 189 -13.74 -12.65 -11.27
C ASN A 189 -14.95 -11.82 -11.74
N LEU A 190 -15.14 -10.62 -11.18
CA LEU A 190 -16.22 -9.72 -11.61
C LEU A 190 -16.02 -9.23 -13.06
N ILE A 191 -14.80 -8.87 -13.45
CA ILE A 191 -14.49 -8.47 -14.82
C ILE A 191 -14.75 -9.63 -15.78
N ASN A 192 -14.22 -10.81 -15.50
CA ASN A 192 -14.40 -12.00 -16.35
C ASN A 192 -15.87 -12.39 -16.51
N THR A 193 -16.67 -12.32 -15.43
CA THR A 193 -18.12 -12.57 -15.52
C THR A 193 -18.85 -11.51 -16.36
N LYS A 194 -18.44 -10.24 -16.29
CA LYS A 194 -19.00 -9.17 -17.12
C LYS A 194 -18.58 -9.28 -18.57
N GLU A 195 -17.32 -9.62 -18.85
CA GLU A 195 -16.82 -9.87 -20.20
C GLU A 195 -17.59 -11.02 -20.86
N LYS A 196 -17.75 -12.16 -20.18
CA LYS A 196 -18.56 -13.28 -20.68
C LYS A 196 -20.02 -12.89 -20.94
N ALA A 197 -20.63 -12.15 -20.02
CA ALA A 197 -22.02 -11.70 -20.20
C ALA A 197 -22.15 -10.77 -21.42
N LEU A 198 -21.17 -9.88 -21.64
CA LEU A 198 -21.13 -8.99 -22.79
C LEU A 198 -20.86 -9.77 -24.09
N GLU A 199 -19.97 -10.75 -24.09
CA GLU A 199 -19.73 -11.65 -25.21
C GLU A 199 -21.00 -12.44 -25.58
N GLU A 200 -21.73 -12.95 -24.59
CA GLU A 200 -23.01 -13.62 -24.83
C GLU A 200 -24.07 -12.67 -25.42
N GLU A 201 -24.18 -11.45 -24.91
CA GLU A 201 -25.13 -10.45 -25.40
C GLU A 201 -24.79 -9.99 -26.83
N THR A 202 -23.50 -9.74 -27.11
CA THR A 202 -23.03 -9.37 -28.45
C THR A 202 -23.24 -10.51 -29.46
N LEU A 203 -23.02 -11.76 -29.06
CA LEU A 203 -23.31 -12.92 -29.91
C LEU A 203 -24.82 -13.07 -30.18
N ARG A 204 -25.67 -12.91 -29.16
CA ARG A 204 -27.14 -12.94 -29.31
C ARG A 204 -27.63 -11.85 -30.26
N THR A 205 -27.17 -10.61 -30.06
CA THR A 205 -27.53 -9.48 -30.94
C THR A 205 -27.03 -9.70 -32.36
N MET A 206 -25.82 -10.21 -32.56
CA MET A 206 -25.29 -10.57 -33.87
C MET A 206 -26.17 -11.63 -34.57
N ASN A 207 -26.59 -12.67 -33.85
CA ASN A 207 -27.46 -13.71 -34.41
C ASN A 207 -28.83 -13.16 -34.83
N ILE A 208 -29.46 -12.33 -33.99
CA ILE A 208 -30.72 -11.66 -34.32
C ILE A 208 -30.57 -10.78 -35.57
N LEU A 209 -29.47 -10.03 -35.67
CA LEU A 209 -29.20 -9.20 -36.84
C LEU A 209 -28.98 -10.04 -38.10
N LYS A 210 -28.25 -11.15 -38.01
CA LYS A 210 -28.06 -12.10 -39.12
C LYS A 210 -29.38 -12.72 -39.56
N GLU A 211 -30.21 -13.20 -38.63
CA GLU A 211 -31.52 -13.76 -38.95
C GLU A 211 -32.39 -12.71 -39.66
N ARG A 212 -32.41 -11.48 -39.15
CA ARG A 212 -33.12 -10.36 -39.79
C ARG A 212 -32.57 -10.05 -41.18
N GLU A 213 -31.26 -10.03 -41.36
CA GLU A 213 -30.61 -9.82 -42.66
C GLU A 213 -31.02 -10.92 -43.65
N THR A 214 -30.96 -12.19 -43.25
CA THR A 214 -31.39 -13.31 -44.11
C THR A 214 -32.87 -13.23 -44.50
N PHE A 215 -33.73 -12.82 -43.57
CA PHE A 215 -35.15 -12.60 -43.84
C PHE A 215 -35.37 -11.46 -44.84
N LEU A 216 -34.70 -10.32 -44.65
CA LEU A 216 -34.79 -9.19 -45.57
C LEU A 216 -34.24 -9.52 -46.97
N LEU A 217 -33.14 -10.28 -47.05
CA LEU A 217 -32.59 -10.76 -48.32
C LEU A 217 -33.59 -11.67 -49.04
N SER A 218 -34.25 -12.60 -48.33
CA SER A 218 -35.29 -13.45 -48.91
C SER A 218 -36.50 -12.64 -49.38
N GLN A 219 -36.94 -11.63 -48.61
CA GLN A 219 -38.03 -10.73 -49.01
C GLN A 219 -37.65 -9.91 -50.25
N LEU A 220 -36.41 -9.43 -50.34
CA LEU A 220 -35.91 -8.71 -51.50
C LEU A 220 -35.83 -9.61 -52.73
N GLU A 221 -35.41 -10.87 -52.56
CA GLU A 221 -35.43 -11.87 -53.63
C GLU A 221 -36.85 -12.15 -54.12
N GLN A 222 -37.80 -12.35 -53.21
CA GLN A 222 -39.23 -12.54 -53.56
C GLN A 222 -39.80 -11.33 -54.30
N ALA A 223 -39.50 -10.10 -53.86
CA ALA A 223 -39.93 -8.89 -54.53
C ALA A 223 -39.32 -8.77 -55.94
N ASN A 224 -38.03 -9.10 -56.10
CA ASN A 224 -37.37 -9.12 -57.40
C ASN A 224 -37.95 -10.20 -58.33
N GLN A 225 -38.25 -11.38 -57.82
CA GLN A 225 -38.93 -12.44 -58.58
C GLN A 225 -40.33 -11.99 -59.01
N ALA A 226 -41.09 -11.32 -58.13
CA ALA A 226 -42.39 -10.76 -58.44
C ALA A 226 -42.31 -9.65 -59.51
N ILE A 227 -41.33 -8.74 -59.43
CA ILE A 227 -41.08 -7.73 -60.45
C ILE A 227 -40.71 -8.38 -61.79
N SER A 228 -39.85 -9.41 -61.78
CA SER A 228 -39.48 -10.14 -63.00
C SER A 228 -40.68 -10.86 -63.62
N ALA A 229 -41.52 -11.51 -62.79
CA ALA A 229 -42.75 -12.15 -63.24
C ALA A 229 -43.73 -11.12 -63.82
N LEU A 230 -43.92 -9.99 -63.14
CA LEU A 230 -44.77 -8.90 -63.61
C LEU A 230 -44.24 -8.32 -64.93
N GLY A 231 -42.93 -8.17 -65.07
CA GLY A 231 -42.26 -7.77 -66.31
C GLY A 231 -42.58 -8.75 -67.45
N LYS A 232 -42.42 -10.06 -67.23
CA LYS A 232 -42.78 -11.09 -68.23
C LYS A 232 -44.26 -11.05 -68.61
N THR A 233 -45.16 -10.89 -67.64
CA THR A 233 -46.60 -10.78 -67.92
C THR A 233 -46.93 -9.50 -68.66
N HIS A 234 -46.24 -8.40 -68.35
CA HIS A 234 -46.39 -7.13 -69.04
C HIS A 234 -45.94 -7.24 -70.50
N ASP A 235 -44.77 -7.85 -70.75
CA ASP A 235 -44.26 -8.11 -72.11
C ASP A 235 -45.22 -9.01 -72.91
N SER A 236 -45.79 -10.04 -72.26
CA SER A 236 -46.81 -10.91 -72.88
C SER A 236 -48.09 -10.14 -73.23
N MET A 237 -48.65 -9.38 -72.28
CA MET A 237 -49.84 -8.55 -72.51
C MET A 237 -49.59 -7.48 -73.59
N GLN A 238 -48.39 -6.89 -73.62
CA GLN A 238 -48.01 -5.92 -74.64
C GLN A 238 -47.95 -6.57 -76.03
N SER A 239 -47.43 -7.79 -76.12
CA SER A 239 -47.41 -8.58 -77.35
C SER A 239 -48.84 -8.94 -77.82
N GLU A 240 -49.70 -9.41 -76.92
CA GLU A 240 -51.11 -9.68 -77.21
C GLU A 240 -51.86 -8.42 -77.67
N MET A 241 -51.62 -7.28 -77.02
CA MET A 241 -52.21 -6.00 -77.42
C MET A 241 -51.70 -5.54 -78.80
N PHE A 242 -50.44 -5.81 -79.14
CA PHE A 242 -49.91 -5.55 -80.48
C PHE A 242 -50.57 -6.47 -81.52
N GLU A 243 -50.72 -7.76 -81.24
CA GLU A 243 -51.43 -8.70 -82.10
C GLU A 243 -52.90 -8.31 -82.30
N LEU A 244 -53.62 -7.94 -81.23
CA LEU A 244 -55.00 -7.47 -81.30
C LEU A 244 -55.12 -6.17 -82.10
N LYS A 245 -54.19 -5.21 -81.91
CA LYS A 245 -54.14 -4.01 -82.73
C LYS A 245 -53.94 -4.34 -84.21
N SER A 246 -53.00 -5.24 -84.51
CA SER A 246 -52.74 -5.70 -85.88
C SER A 246 -53.98 -6.38 -86.49
N LYS A 247 -54.65 -7.28 -85.75
CA LYS A 247 -55.89 -7.92 -86.20
C LYS A 247 -57.02 -6.92 -86.40
N HIS A 248 -57.14 -5.93 -85.51
CA HIS A 248 -58.15 -4.88 -85.65
C HIS A 248 -57.89 -3.97 -86.86
N GLU A 249 -56.62 -3.65 -87.14
CA GLU A 249 -56.23 -2.93 -88.35
C GLU A 249 -56.50 -3.76 -89.62
N GLU A 250 -56.24 -5.06 -89.58
CA GLU A 250 -56.58 -6.00 -90.66
C GLU A 250 -58.10 -6.11 -90.87
N GLU A 251 -58.89 -6.31 -89.81
CA GLU A 251 -60.36 -6.29 -89.88
C GLU A 251 -60.89 -4.95 -90.40
N ARG A 252 -60.30 -3.82 -89.95
CA ARG A 252 -60.69 -2.50 -90.44
C ARG A 252 -60.38 -2.36 -91.92
N ALA A 253 -59.24 -2.86 -92.39
CA ALA A 253 -58.88 -2.86 -93.80
C ALA A 253 -59.83 -3.74 -94.64
N ILE A 254 -60.19 -4.93 -94.14
CA ILE A 254 -61.17 -5.83 -94.78
C ILE A 254 -62.53 -5.13 -94.86
N ARG A 255 -63.05 -4.60 -93.74
CA ARG A 255 -64.34 -3.88 -93.74
C ARG A 255 -64.32 -2.66 -94.65
N GLN A 256 -63.22 -1.93 -94.73
CA GLN A 256 -63.08 -0.83 -95.67
C GLN A 256 -63.17 -1.34 -97.11
N SER A 257 -62.49 -2.43 -97.44
CA SER A 257 -62.58 -3.04 -98.77
C SER A 257 -63.99 -3.55 -99.10
N GLU A 258 -64.71 -4.10 -98.13
CA GLU A 258 -66.12 -4.49 -98.28
C GLU A 258 -67.03 -3.27 -98.50
N MET A 259 -66.81 -2.18 -97.76
CA MET A 259 -67.53 -0.91 -97.95
C MET A 259 -67.26 -0.32 -99.33
N ASP A 260 -66.01 -0.31 -99.78
CA ASP A 260 -65.64 0.17 -101.11
C ASP A 260 -66.35 -0.67 -102.19
N LEU A 261 -66.43 -1.99 -102.00
CA LEU A 261 -67.12 -2.90 -102.91
C LEU A 261 -68.65 -2.63 -102.91
N MET A 262 -69.28 -2.49 -101.74
CA MET A 262 -70.68 -2.09 -101.64
C MET A 262 -70.93 -0.71 -102.26
N GLN A 263 -70.00 0.23 -102.12
CA GLN A 263 -70.10 1.54 -102.74
C GLN A 263 -70.07 1.43 -104.26
N THR A 264 -69.18 0.61 -104.84
CA THR A 264 -69.20 0.35 -106.29
C THR A 264 -70.49 -0.31 -106.76
N GLU A 265 -71.08 -1.20 -105.95
CA GLU A 265 -72.40 -1.77 -106.25
C GLU A 265 -73.51 -0.71 -106.18
N ILE A 266 -73.51 0.17 -105.18
CA ILE A 266 -74.45 1.28 -105.07
C ILE A 266 -74.33 2.21 -106.28
N GLU A 267 -73.12 2.61 -106.66
CA GLU A 267 -72.87 3.44 -107.84
C GLU A 267 -73.40 2.77 -109.12
N ALA A 268 -73.25 1.45 -109.24
CA ALA A 268 -73.84 0.68 -110.34
C ALA A 268 -75.38 0.66 -110.30
N TYR A 269 -75.98 0.52 -109.12
CA TYR A 269 -77.43 0.60 -108.94
C TYR A 269 -77.97 2.00 -109.24
N GLU A 270 -77.29 3.06 -108.79
CA GLU A 270 -77.65 4.45 -109.07
C GLU A 270 -77.57 4.75 -110.57
N HIS A 271 -76.51 4.32 -111.24
CA HIS A 271 -76.39 4.46 -112.69
C HIS A 271 -77.52 3.72 -113.42
N ARG A 272 -77.91 2.53 -112.93
CA ARG A 272 -79.05 1.78 -113.46
C ARG A 272 -80.39 2.47 -113.19
N ASN A 273 -80.57 3.06 -112.01
CA ASN A 273 -81.77 3.80 -111.66
C ASN A 273 -81.92 5.05 -112.54
N GLN A 274 -80.82 5.79 -112.76
CA GLN A 274 -80.82 6.92 -113.69
C GLN A 274 -81.13 6.50 -115.13
N ALA A 275 -80.71 5.31 -115.57
CA ALA A 275 -81.08 4.79 -116.88
C ALA A 275 -82.59 4.50 -116.97
N LEU A 276 -83.16 3.89 -115.92
CA LEU A 276 -84.60 3.62 -115.82
C LEU A 276 -85.44 4.90 -115.71
N GLU A 277 -84.96 5.93 -115.00
CA GLU A 277 -85.64 7.23 -114.93
C GLU A 277 -85.70 7.93 -116.29
N ARG A 278 -84.63 7.85 -117.10
CA ARG A 278 -84.64 8.34 -118.48
C ARG A 278 -85.60 7.56 -119.39
N GLU A 279 -85.75 6.26 -119.19
CA GLU A 279 -86.77 5.46 -119.88
C GLU A 279 -88.19 5.83 -119.42
N ARG A 280 -88.37 6.12 -118.13
CA ARG A 280 -89.65 6.59 -117.57
C ARG A 280 -90.05 7.95 -118.12
N GLU A 281 -89.13 8.89 -118.27
CA GLU A 281 -89.39 10.19 -118.93
C GLU A 281 -89.80 9.98 -120.39
N LYS A 282 -89.11 9.11 -121.14
CA LYS A 282 -89.49 8.75 -122.51
C LYS A 282 -90.88 8.11 -122.61
N LEU A 283 -91.25 7.26 -121.65
CA LEU A 283 -92.57 6.64 -121.60
C LEU A 283 -93.68 7.63 -121.23
N LEU A 284 -93.38 8.64 -120.40
CA LEU A 284 -94.33 9.70 -120.08
C LEU A 284 -94.63 10.61 -121.29
N GLU A 285 -93.61 10.97 -122.09
CA GLU A 285 -93.81 11.68 -123.36
C GLU A 285 -94.66 10.87 -124.37
N GLN A 286 -94.55 9.54 -124.35
CA GLN A 286 -95.37 8.65 -125.19
C GLN A 286 -96.83 8.53 -124.71
N VAL A 287 -97.09 8.69 -123.41
CA VAL A 287 -98.45 8.65 -122.83
C VAL A 287 -99.20 9.96 -123.03
N GLU A 288 -98.53 11.12 -122.99
CA GLU A 288 -99.16 12.40 -123.34
C GLU A 288 -99.55 12.46 -124.83
N ALA A 289 -98.74 11.88 -125.72
CA ALA A 289 -99.07 11.77 -127.15
C ALA A 289 -100.24 10.80 -127.47
N ALA A 290 -100.50 9.81 -126.61
CA ALA A 290 -101.59 8.85 -126.80
C ALA A 290 -102.93 9.33 -126.22
N ASN A 291 -102.93 10.24 -125.25
CA ASN A 291 -104.15 10.74 -124.60
C ASN A 291 -104.85 11.86 -125.38
N GLU A 292 -104.18 12.57 -126.30
CA GLU A 292 -104.81 13.57 -127.18
C GLU A 292 -105.48 12.97 -128.43
N ALA A 293 -105.29 11.67 -128.72
CA ALA A 293 -105.85 10.98 -129.89
C ALA A 293 -107.15 10.18 -129.62
N ALA A 294 -107.61 10.08 -128.37
CA ALA A 294 -108.74 9.22 -127.98
C ALA A 294 -110.03 10.00 -127.61
N ALA A 295 -110.30 11.10 -128.31
CA ALA A 295 -111.55 11.86 -128.21
C ALA A 295 -112.38 11.73 -129.50
N GLY A 296 -113.19 10.67 -129.58
CA GLY A 296 -114.33 10.57 -130.49
C GLY A 296 -114.25 9.47 -131.55
N VAL A 297 -115.04 8.39 -131.38
CA VAL A 297 -115.94 7.75 -132.37
C VAL A 297 -116.80 6.68 -131.66
N SER A 298 -118.05 6.54 -132.11
CA SER A 298 -119.20 5.83 -131.54
C SER A 298 -119.46 4.41 -132.07
N GLU A 299 -119.87 3.53 -131.14
CA GLU A 299 -120.93 2.49 -131.09
C GLU A 299 -121.46 1.67 -132.30
N GLU A 300 -121.02 1.86 -133.55
CA GLU A 300 -121.54 1.05 -134.69
C GLU A 300 -120.53 0.07 -135.31
N GLU A 301 -119.23 0.27 -135.07
CA GLU A 301 -118.14 -0.55 -135.65
C GLU A 301 -117.66 -1.69 -134.73
N LEU A 302 -118.06 -1.71 -133.44
CA LEU A 302 -117.74 -2.79 -132.51
C LEU A 302 -118.65 -4.03 -132.66
N ARG A 303 -119.79 -3.90 -133.36
CA ARG A 303 -120.68 -5.03 -133.68
C ARG A 303 -120.16 -5.89 -134.85
N ASP A 304 -119.42 -5.30 -135.78
CA ASP A 304 -118.83 -6.04 -136.91
C ASP A 304 -117.51 -6.75 -136.54
N ALA A 305 -116.77 -6.26 -135.54
CA ALA A 305 -115.56 -6.91 -135.04
C ALA A 305 -115.84 -8.17 -134.19
N LEU A 306 -117.00 -8.24 -133.53
CA LEU A 306 -117.39 -9.38 -132.69
C LEU A 306 -117.91 -10.58 -133.51
N HIS A 307 -118.53 -10.33 -134.67
CA HIS A 307 -118.96 -11.39 -135.59
C HIS A 307 -117.79 -12.08 -136.30
N GLN A 308 -116.68 -11.36 -136.53
CA GLN A 308 -115.44 -11.90 -137.12
C GLN A 308 -114.62 -12.78 -136.14
N VAL A 309 -114.72 -12.52 -134.83
CA VAL A 309 -114.06 -13.37 -133.80
C VAL A 309 -114.85 -14.66 -133.58
N GLU A 310 -116.18 -14.63 -133.61
CA GLU A 310 -117.01 -15.85 -133.56
C GLU A 310 -116.88 -16.73 -134.81
N LEU A 311 -116.60 -16.16 -135.98
CA LEU A 311 -116.27 -16.93 -137.19
C LEU A 311 -114.91 -17.61 -137.09
N LYS A 312 -113.89 -16.95 -136.51
CA LYS A 312 -112.57 -17.55 -136.28
C LYS A 312 -112.55 -18.56 -135.13
N GLU A 313 -113.36 -18.40 -134.09
CA GLU A 313 -113.51 -19.42 -133.03
C GLU A 313 -114.27 -20.65 -133.52
N ARG A 314 -115.23 -20.50 -134.45
CA ARG A 314 -115.88 -21.64 -135.13
C ARG A 314 -114.90 -22.39 -136.05
N GLU A 315 -113.99 -21.71 -136.74
CA GLU A 315 -112.96 -22.36 -137.57
C GLU A 315 -111.86 -23.04 -136.75
N LEU A 316 -111.50 -22.53 -135.56
CA LEU A 316 -110.49 -23.14 -134.68
C LEU A 316 -111.00 -24.35 -133.87
N GLN A 317 -112.33 -24.54 -133.77
CA GLN A 317 -112.93 -25.77 -133.26
C GLN A 317 -113.31 -26.80 -134.35
N GLU A 318 -113.42 -26.42 -135.62
CA GLU A 318 -113.48 -27.41 -136.72
C GLU A 318 -112.09 -27.90 -137.16
N ALA A 319 -111.00 -27.20 -136.80
CA ALA A 319 -109.62 -27.68 -136.93
C ALA A 319 -109.05 -28.39 -135.67
N ARG A 320 -109.85 -28.54 -134.60
CA ARG A 320 -109.51 -29.33 -133.39
C ARG A 320 -110.61 -30.30 -132.96
N ARG A 321 -111.47 -30.71 -133.90
CA ARG A 321 -112.26 -31.95 -133.80
C ARG A 321 -111.36 -33.17 -133.84
#